data_AF-A0A0E0Q0I3-F1
#
_entry.id   AF-A0A0E0Q0I3-F1
#
_cell.length_a   1.000
_cell.length_b   1.000
_cell.length_c   1.000
_cell.angle_alpha   90.00
_cell.angle_beta   90.00
_cell.angle_gamma   90.00
#
_symmetry.space_group_name_H-M   'P 1'
#
loop_
_entity.id
_entity.type
_entity.pdbx_description
1 polymer ?
#
loop_
_entity_poly.entity_id
_entity_poly.type
_entity_poly.pdbx_seq_one_letter_code
_entity_poly.pdbx_strand_id
1 'polypeptide(L)'
;MAASASAAATLPTTLLLRRLLLLSPRRHPTTPAPRRFRSCCCSSSSSSPAAAPAHPHPPAGGRRLRGELRSRAMSSSTNSTVLAESVATGSSVDVELLPFVNDKHGGVIVEMTAPMDPQLFSASLKASLSKWREQGIRGVWIKLPISLANLIQYAVEEGFWYHHAEETYLMLAYWLPATTHTLPVNATHRVGVGAFVMNDKREVLAVQEKSGVLRGLGVWKFPTGVVEPGEDINLGAVREVKEETGIDTEFVEVLAFRQSHKAFFDKSDLFFVCILRPLSFDITKQDSEIEAAQWMPVEEFAAQPFVQKHELVKYILEVGLAKVDKDYAGFSPILIKSAFTDKKSFFYMNRRDLDKASESSSTQKKTEKPLFMEKL
;
A
#
# COMPACT_ATOMS: atom_id res chain seq x y z
N MET A 1 -7.06 57.50 -13.08
CA MET A 1 -7.85 57.10 -11.90
C MET A 1 -8.92 56.15 -12.38
N ALA A 2 -9.15 54.94 -11.88
CA ALA A 2 -8.48 54.11 -10.89
C ALA A 2 -8.68 52.65 -11.33
N ALA A 3 -7.69 51.81 -11.05
CA ALA A 3 -7.69 50.37 -11.31
C ALA A 3 -8.53 49.63 -10.25
N SER A 4 -9.12 48.50 -10.63
CA SER A 4 -9.51 47.44 -9.68
C SER A 4 -9.00 46.09 -10.18
N ALA A 5 -7.85 45.69 -9.65
CA ALA A 5 -7.31 44.34 -9.71
C ALA A 5 -7.58 43.66 -8.37
N SER A 6 -8.02 42.40 -8.37
CA SER A 6 -7.95 41.41 -7.28
C SER A 6 -8.82 40.21 -7.68
N ALA A 7 -8.44 38.93 -7.57
CA ALA A 7 -7.18 38.27 -7.31
C ALA A 7 -7.37 36.86 -7.89
N ALA A 8 -6.47 36.41 -8.75
CA ALA A 8 -6.42 35.02 -9.19
C ALA A 8 -5.88 34.18 -8.03
N ALA A 9 -6.68 33.24 -7.54
CA ALA A 9 -6.25 32.25 -6.56
C ALA A 9 -5.28 31.29 -7.23
N THR A 10 -3.99 31.53 -7.04
CA THR A 10 -2.90 30.63 -7.43
C THR A 10 -2.95 29.39 -6.53
N LEU A 11 -3.37 28.26 -7.08
CA LEU A 11 -3.20 26.94 -6.45
C LEU A 11 -1.71 26.62 -6.34
N PRO A 12 -1.25 25.97 -5.25
CA PRO A 12 0.16 25.72 -5.04
C PRO A 12 0.67 24.63 -5.99
N THR A 13 1.76 24.97 -6.67
CA THR A 13 2.56 24.12 -7.55
C THR A 13 3.29 23.06 -6.72
N THR A 14 2.63 21.95 -6.40
CA THR A 14 3.26 20.76 -5.79
C THR A 14 3.21 19.58 -6.77
N LEU A 15 3.97 19.69 -7.86
CA LEU A 15 4.09 18.66 -8.90
C LEU A 15 5.52 18.59 -9.44
N LEU A 16 6.51 18.62 -8.53
CA LEU A 16 7.93 18.68 -8.89
C LEU A 16 8.76 17.79 -7.95
N LEU A 17 8.53 16.47 -8.02
CA LEU A 17 9.50 15.36 -7.89
C LEU A 17 8.78 13.98 -7.80
N ARG A 18 7.89 13.63 -8.74
CA ARG A 18 6.98 12.47 -8.55
C ARG A 18 7.49 11.11 -9.04
N ARG A 19 8.60 11.01 -9.76
CA ARG A 19 9.11 9.71 -10.24
C ARG A 19 10.64 9.62 -10.20
N LEU A 20 11.15 8.89 -9.21
CA LEU A 20 12.48 8.30 -9.29
C LEU A 20 12.39 6.76 -9.22
N LEU A 21 12.93 6.16 -10.29
CA LEU A 21 13.60 4.86 -10.37
C LEU A 21 12.74 3.60 -10.20
N LEU A 22 11.91 3.27 -11.19
CA LEU A 22 11.32 1.92 -11.31
C LEU A 22 12.21 0.92 -12.11
N LEU A 23 13.28 1.40 -12.75
CA LEU A 23 14.09 0.60 -13.70
C LEU A 23 15.61 0.53 -13.43
N SER A 24 16.11 0.88 -12.24
CA SER A 24 17.56 0.82 -11.97
C SER A 24 18.00 -0.38 -11.12
N PRO A 25 18.92 -1.23 -11.61
CA PRO A 25 19.76 -2.07 -10.77
C PRO A 25 21.06 -1.30 -10.42
N ARG A 26 21.30 -0.99 -9.14
CA ARG A 26 22.65 -0.61 -8.70
C ARG A 26 23.47 -1.88 -8.41
N ARG A 27 24.57 -2.05 -9.15
CA ARG A 27 25.68 -2.93 -8.76
C ARG A 27 26.52 -2.20 -7.70
N HIS A 28 26.72 -2.80 -6.54
CA HIS A 28 27.82 -2.41 -5.66
C HIS A 28 29.12 -3.06 -6.16
N PRO A 29 30.23 -2.33 -6.30
CA PRO A 29 31.53 -2.95 -6.40
C PRO A 29 31.94 -3.44 -5.01
N THR A 30 31.87 -4.75 -4.79
CA THR A 30 32.48 -5.37 -3.60
C THR A 30 33.91 -5.76 -3.94
N THR A 31 34.88 -4.99 -3.45
CA THR A 31 36.25 -5.47 -3.24
C THR A 31 36.41 -5.78 -1.75
N PRO A 32 36.84 -6.98 -1.35
CA PRO A 32 37.00 -7.32 0.06
C PRO A 32 38.38 -6.88 0.56
N ALA A 33 38.43 -6.23 1.73
CA ALA A 33 39.65 -6.09 2.52
C ALA A 33 39.50 -6.90 3.82
N PRO A 34 40.54 -7.61 4.26
CA PRO A 34 40.42 -8.64 5.28
C PRO A 34 40.46 -8.00 6.68
N ARG A 35 39.50 -8.37 7.54
CA ARG A 35 39.66 -8.19 8.98
C ARG A 35 39.73 -9.56 9.66
N ARG A 36 40.92 -9.83 10.19
CA ARG A 36 41.23 -10.92 11.10
C ARG A 36 40.24 -10.89 12.28
N PHE A 37 39.54 -11.99 12.51
CA PHE A 37 39.04 -12.32 13.84
C PHE A 37 39.58 -13.68 14.25
N ARG A 38 40.09 -13.70 15.48
CA ARG A 38 40.76 -14.81 16.13
C ARG A 38 39.77 -15.93 16.42
N SER A 39 40.28 -17.14 16.25
CA SER A 39 39.81 -18.40 16.81
C SER A 39 39.44 -18.30 18.29
N CYS A 40 38.29 -18.85 18.65
CA CYS A 40 38.11 -19.57 19.90
C CYS A 40 37.15 -20.73 19.65
N CYS A 41 37.70 -21.94 19.62
CA CYS A 41 36.98 -23.21 19.67
C CYS A 41 36.54 -23.50 21.10
N CYS A 42 35.30 -23.94 21.30
CA CYS A 42 34.91 -24.87 22.35
C CYS A 42 33.66 -25.65 21.88
N SER A 43 33.87 -26.88 21.44
CA SER A 43 32.93 -28.01 21.55
C SER A 43 32.74 -28.32 23.05
N SER A 44 31.71 -28.95 23.60
CA SER A 44 30.81 -30.01 23.12
C SER A 44 29.79 -30.36 24.23
N SER A 45 28.67 -30.99 23.81
CA SER A 45 27.81 -31.95 24.56
C SER A 45 26.90 -31.37 25.67
N SER A 46 25.64 -31.79 25.86
CA SER A 46 25.05 -33.12 25.72
C SER A 46 23.49 -33.11 25.78
N SER A 47 22.88 -34.11 25.11
CA SER A 47 21.66 -34.88 25.45
C SER A 47 20.29 -34.22 25.74
N SER A 48 19.31 -34.52 24.87
CA SER A 48 17.86 -34.70 25.11
C SER A 48 17.57 -35.97 25.98
N PRO A 49 16.35 -36.32 26.47
CA PRO A 49 15.03 -36.05 25.86
C PRO A 49 13.74 -35.90 26.76
N ALA A 50 12.65 -35.60 26.06
CA ALA A 50 11.23 -36.00 26.25
C ALA A 50 10.38 -35.51 27.44
N ALA A 51 9.24 -34.86 27.15
CA ALA A 51 7.88 -35.30 27.52
C ALA A 51 6.80 -34.27 27.07
N ALA A 52 5.73 -34.76 26.44
CA ALA A 52 4.42 -34.08 26.29
C ALA A 52 3.57 -34.31 27.57
N PRO A 53 2.41 -33.64 27.83
CA PRO A 53 1.19 -33.87 27.02
C PRO A 53 0.10 -32.74 26.97
N ALA A 54 -0.83 -32.96 26.01
CA ALA A 54 -2.30 -32.83 26.05
C ALA A 54 -3.05 -31.45 26.11
N HIS A 55 -3.93 -31.30 25.10
CA HIS A 55 -5.11 -30.41 25.04
C HIS A 55 -6.25 -30.88 25.99
N PRO A 56 -7.27 -30.01 26.22
CA PRO A 56 -8.59 -30.30 25.61
C PRO A 56 -9.42 -29.06 25.18
N HIS A 57 -10.33 -29.28 24.23
CA HIS A 57 -11.52 -28.46 23.89
C HIS A 57 -12.79 -29.35 24.05
N PRO A 58 -14.03 -28.85 23.88
CA PRO A 58 -14.81 -27.88 24.66
C PRO A 58 -16.20 -28.50 25.03
N PRO A 59 -17.24 -27.70 25.36
CA PRO A 59 -18.51 -27.99 24.68
C PRO A 59 -19.31 -26.77 24.20
N ALA A 60 -20.23 -27.08 23.29
CA ALA A 60 -21.10 -26.21 22.51
C ALA A 60 -22.35 -25.70 23.27
N GLY A 61 -22.93 -24.61 22.76
CA GLY A 61 -24.29 -24.15 23.10
C GLY A 61 -24.72 -23.05 22.13
N GLY A 62 -25.89 -23.18 21.50
CA GLY A 62 -26.27 -22.42 20.31
C GLY A 62 -27.52 -21.52 20.42
N ARG A 63 -28.00 -21.16 19.21
CA ARG A 63 -29.31 -20.56 18.79
C ARG A 63 -29.52 -19.03 18.84
N ARG A 64 -29.50 -18.48 17.61
CA ARG A 64 -30.57 -17.75 16.85
C ARG A 64 -31.53 -16.77 17.54
N LEU A 65 -31.67 -15.56 16.94
CA LEU A 65 -32.89 -14.83 16.47
C LEU A 65 -32.42 -13.42 16.00
N ARG A 66 -32.52 -12.93 14.75
CA ARG A 66 -33.62 -12.52 13.83
C ARG A 66 -34.44 -11.28 14.28
N GLY A 67 -34.42 -10.23 13.44
CA GLY A 67 -35.32 -9.05 13.42
C GLY A 67 -34.55 -7.72 13.32
N GLU A 68 -34.23 -7.19 12.13
CA GLU A 68 -35.01 -6.31 11.21
C GLU A 68 -35.08 -4.81 11.56
N LEU A 69 -34.58 -4.01 10.59
CA LEU A 69 -35.03 -2.68 10.12
C LEU A 69 -34.93 -1.43 11.03
N ARG A 70 -33.98 -0.52 10.71
CA ARG A 70 -34.25 0.78 10.04
C ARG A 70 -33.02 1.70 9.85
N SER A 71 -32.87 2.15 8.59
CA SER A 71 -32.41 3.45 8.05
C SER A 71 -31.25 4.26 8.67
N ARG A 72 -30.28 4.55 7.77
CA ARG A 72 -29.33 5.68 7.70
C ARG A 72 -29.75 6.99 8.38
N ALA A 73 -28.79 7.68 9.01
CA ALA A 73 -28.25 8.98 8.56
C ALA A 73 -27.20 9.51 9.56
N MET A 74 -26.15 10.15 9.05
CA MET A 74 -25.20 10.94 9.82
C MET A 74 -25.92 12.14 10.44
N SER A 75 -25.89 12.29 11.77
CA SER A 75 -26.10 13.57 12.44
C SER A 75 -25.48 13.57 13.84
N SER A 76 -24.89 14.72 14.14
CA SER A 76 -24.34 15.28 15.37
C SER A 76 -24.71 14.67 16.73
N SER A 77 -23.67 14.61 17.57
CA SER A 77 -23.64 14.83 19.03
C SER A 77 -24.70 14.16 19.91
N THR A 78 -24.22 13.23 20.74
CA THR A 78 -24.71 13.06 22.11
C THR A 78 -23.52 12.85 23.03
N ASN A 79 -23.30 13.86 23.89
CA ASN A 79 -22.41 13.82 25.05
C ASN A 79 -22.67 12.54 25.85
N SER A 80 -21.64 11.73 26.03
CA SER A 80 -21.60 10.80 27.16
C SER A 80 -20.64 11.41 28.17
N THR A 81 -21.17 12.32 28.99
CA THR A 81 -20.53 12.81 30.20
C THR A 81 -20.35 11.62 31.13
N VAL A 82 -19.11 11.17 31.33
CA VAL A 82 -18.80 10.18 32.34
C VAL A 82 -18.68 10.92 33.66
N LEU A 83 -19.52 10.53 34.62
CA LEU A 83 -19.57 11.06 35.98
C LEU A 83 -18.19 10.95 36.65
N ALA A 84 -17.71 12.08 37.16
CA ALA A 84 -16.57 12.15 38.05
C ALA A 84 -16.98 11.61 39.43
N GLU A 85 -16.36 10.51 39.85
CA GLU A 85 -16.48 10.01 41.21
C GLU A 85 -15.24 10.49 41.99
N SER A 86 -15.46 11.44 42.90
CA SER A 86 -14.41 12.04 43.72
C SER A 86 -14.16 11.20 44.97
N VAL A 87 -12.95 10.64 45.09
CA VAL A 87 -12.39 10.21 46.36
C VAL A 87 -11.12 11.02 46.61
N ALA A 88 -11.21 11.96 47.54
CA ALA A 88 -10.12 12.82 47.92
C ALA A 88 -9.28 12.17 49.03
N THR A 89 -8.01 11.86 48.74
CA THR A 89 -6.89 11.89 49.70
C THR A 89 -5.55 11.95 48.97
N GLY A 90 -4.78 13.03 49.18
CA GLY A 90 -3.37 13.13 48.82
C GLY A 90 -3.05 14.27 47.85
N SER A 91 -2.06 15.09 48.18
CA SER A 91 -1.64 16.28 47.42
C SER A 91 -0.95 15.91 46.09
N SER A 92 -1.72 15.52 45.08
CA SER A 92 -1.27 15.47 43.69
C SER A 92 -1.91 16.62 42.93
N VAL A 93 -1.12 17.33 42.14
CA VAL A 93 -1.64 18.17 41.05
C VAL A 93 -2.61 17.28 40.27
N ASP A 94 -3.87 17.69 40.12
CA ASP A 94 -4.87 16.94 39.36
C ASP A 94 -4.49 17.05 37.88
N VAL A 95 -3.66 16.12 37.42
CA VAL A 95 -3.15 16.12 36.06
C VAL A 95 -4.21 15.51 35.15
N GLU A 96 -4.79 16.33 34.29
CA GLU A 96 -5.77 15.90 33.31
C GLU A 96 -5.17 14.87 32.34
N LEU A 97 -5.91 13.80 32.06
CA LEU A 97 -5.48 12.76 31.14
C LEU A 97 -5.65 13.20 29.69
N LEU A 98 -4.78 12.72 28.80
CA LEU A 98 -4.90 13.03 27.38
C LEU A 98 -6.20 12.43 26.80
N PRO A 99 -6.96 13.19 26.00
CA PRO A 99 -8.14 12.68 25.33
C PRO A 99 -7.74 11.59 24.34
N PHE A 100 -8.48 10.48 24.32
CA PHE A 100 -8.16 9.33 23.49
C PHE A 100 -9.43 8.64 22.96
N VAL A 101 -9.25 7.84 21.91
CA VAL A 101 -10.24 6.88 21.42
C VAL A 101 -9.63 5.47 21.46
N ASN A 102 -10.46 4.46 21.71
CA ASN A 102 -10.01 3.06 21.66
C ASN A 102 -9.86 2.60 20.20
N ASP A 103 -8.77 1.91 19.89
CA ASP A 103 -8.63 1.21 18.62
C ASP A 103 -9.36 -0.15 18.62
N LYS A 104 -9.39 -0.83 17.47
CA LYS A 104 -10.09 -2.12 17.32
C LYS A 104 -9.33 -3.32 17.90
N HIS A 105 -8.16 -3.10 18.48
CA HIS A 105 -7.20 -4.12 18.93
C HIS A 105 -6.79 -3.99 20.41
N GLY A 106 -7.54 -3.19 21.19
CA GLY A 106 -7.28 -2.97 22.61
C GLY A 106 -6.12 -2.02 22.88
N GLY A 107 -5.83 -1.13 21.93
CA GLY A 107 -4.97 0.04 22.08
C GLY A 107 -5.76 1.34 22.15
N VAL A 108 -5.05 2.45 22.26
CA VAL A 108 -5.63 3.81 22.32
C VAL A 108 -4.94 4.74 21.32
N ILE A 109 -5.69 5.70 20.79
CA ILE A 109 -5.21 6.72 19.87
C ILE A 109 -5.48 8.09 20.50
N VAL A 110 -4.42 8.86 20.72
CA VAL A 110 -4.46 10.27 21.12
C VAL A 110 -4.32 11.11 19.86
N GLU A 111 -5.32 11.94 19.56
CA GLU A 111 -5.23 12.93 18.49
C GLU A 111 -5.07 14.32 19.09
N MET A 112 -3.88 14.90 18.95
CA MET A 112 -3.63 16.26 19.41
C MET A 112 -4.19 17.25 18.39
N THR A 113 -5.09 18.14 18.84
CA THR A 113 -5.79 19.10 17.97
C THR A 113 -5.60 20.55 18.38
N ALA A 114 -5.25 20.80 19.65
CA ALA A 114 -5.04 22.14 20.20
C ALA A 114 -3.59 22.32 20.68
N PRO A 115 -3.05 23.54 20.65
CA PRO A 115 -1.79 23.87 21.30
C PRO A 115 -1.79 23.47 22.77
N MET A 116 -0.70 22.86 23.22
CA MET A 116 -0.51 22.45 24.61
C MET A 116 0.90 22.83 25.04
N ASP A 117 1.03 23.28 26.29
CA ASP A 117 2.34 23.50 26.90
C ASP A 117 3.11 22.17 26.99
N PRO A 118 4.40 22.11 26.62
CA PRO A 118 5.13 20.85 26.60
C PRO A 118 5.31 20.18 27.96
N GLN A 119 5.42 20.95 29.05
CA GLN A 119 5.54 20.38 30.40
C GLN A 119 4.21 19.81 30.88
N LEU A 120 3.11 20.52 30.59
CA LEU A 120 1.76 19.99 30.82
C LEU A 120 1.51 18.72 30.00
N PHE A 121 1.93 18.69 28.73
CA PHE A 121 1.85 17.50 27.89
C PHE A 121 2.63 16.33 28.48
N SER A 122 3.88 16.55 28.93
CA SER A 122 4.69 15.51 29.56
C SER A 122 4.03 14.95 30.82
N ALA A 123 3.51 15.81 31.70
CA ALA A 123 2.80 15.38 32.90
C ALA A 123 1.54 14.57 32.55
N SER A 124 0.73 15.07 31.61
CA SER A 124 -0.51 14.42 31.15
C SER A 124 -0.24 13.07 30.49
N LEU A 125 0.82 12.99 29.68
CA LEU A 125 1.25 11.76 29.02
C LEU A 125 1.67 10.71 30.05
N LYS A 126 2.52 11.07 31.03
CA LYS A 126 2.94 10.17 32.12
C LYS A 126 1.75 9.60 32.90
N ALA A 127 0.82 10.48 33.30
CA ALA A 127 -0.39 10.08 34.01
C ALA A 127 -1.26 9.12 33.17
N SER A 128 -1.42 9.44 31.88
CA SER A 128 -2.19 8.61 30.92
C SER A 128 -1.55 7.24 30.73
N LEU A 129 -0.23 7.17 30.52
CA LEU A 129 0.50 5.91 30.37
C LEU A 129 0.40 5.02 31.61
N SER A 130 0.42 5.60 32.82
CA SER A 130 0.23 4.84 34.06
C SER A 130 -1.16 4.20 34.11
N LYS A 131 -2.21 4.99 33.87
CA LYS A 131 -3.59 4.51 33.88
C LYS A 131 -3.84 3.46 32.80
N TRP A 132 -3.35 3.67 31.59
CA TRP A 132 -3.50 2.71 30.50
C TRP A 132 -2.78 1.39 30.79
N ARG A 133 -1.64 1.43 31.49
CA ARG A 133 -0.95 0.22 31.95
C ARG A 133 -1.80 -0.58 32.94
N GLU A 134 -2.46 0.08 33.89
CA GLU A 134 -3.38 -0.57 34.84
C GLU A 134 -4.62 -1.17 34.14
N GLN A 135 -5.09 -0.51 33.08
CA GLN A 135 -6.22 -0.96 32.27
C GLN A 135 -5.86 -2.09 31.29
N GLY A 136 -4.60 -2.52 31.22
CA GLY A 136 -4.14 -3.56 30.29
C GLY A 136 -4.13 -3.11 28.83
N ILE A 137 -4.13 -1.79 28.56
CA ILE A 137 -3.91 -1.25 27.22
C ILE A 137 -2.51 -1.64 26.75
N ARG A 138 -2.40 -2.01 25.47
CA ARG A 138 -1.13 -2.47 24.90
C ARG A 138 -0.48 -1.43 23.99
N GLY A 139 -1.16 -1.08 22.91
CA GLY A 139 -0.69 -0.11 21.93
C GLY A 139 -1.18 1.30 22.25
N VAL A 140 -0.28 2.27 22.22
CA VAL A 140 -0.60 3.69 22.36
C VAL A 140 -0.11 4.40 21.12
N TRP A 141 -1.00 5.15 20.48
CA TRP A 141 -0.71 5.94 19.29
C TRP A 141 -0.88 7.42 19.61
N ILE A 142 0.04 8.27 19.13
CA ILE A 142 -0.12 9.72 19.21
C ILE A 142 0.00 10.28 17.80
N LYS A 143 -1.08 10.90 17.34
CA LYS A 143 -1.10 11.68 16.11
C LYS A 143 -0.81 13.14 16.47
N LEU A 144 0.36 13.62 16.07
CA LEU A 144 0.82 15.00 16.30
C LEU A 144 0.82 15.79 14.98
N PRO A 145 -0.05 16.80 14.82
CA PRO A 145 0.06 17.74 13.72
C PRO A 145 1.42 18.43 13.69
N ILE A 146 1.89 18.80 12.50
CA ILE A 146 3.18 19.49 12.32
C ILE A 146 3.28 20.81 13.11
N SER A 147 2.15 21.49 13.35
CA SER A 147 2.08 22.71 14.16
C SER A 147 2.35 22.46 15.65
N LEU A 148 2.32 21.20 16.11
CA LEU A 148 2.57 20.78 17.49
C LEU A 148 3.90 20.00 17.60
N ALA A 149 4.84 20.25 16.69
CA ALA A 149 6.16 19.58 16.68
C ALA A 149 6.97 19.80 17.97
N ASN A 150 6.67 20.85 18.74
CA ASN A 150 7.25 21.12 20.06
C ASN A 150 6.96 20.02 21.10
N LEU A 151 5.97 19.14 20.85
CA LEU A 151 5.61 18.04 21.75
C LEU A 151 6.35 16.73 21.44
N ILE A 152 7.02 16.64 20.28
CA ILE A 152 7.62 15.39 19.80
C ILE A 152 8.69 14.87 20.78
N GLN A 153 9.60 15.75 21.22
CA GLN A 153 10.68 15.38 22.14
C GLN A 153 10.13 14.71 23.41
N TYR A 154 9.08 15.30 24.00
CA TYR A 154 8.47 14.81 25.23
C TYR A 154 7.80 13.45 25.05
N ALA A 155 7.20 13.17 23.89
CA ALA A 155 6.68 11.84 23.60
C ALA A 155 7.81 10.82 23.46
N VAL A 156 8.89 11.16 22.74
CA VAL A 156 10.03 10.26 22.53
C VAL A 156 10.75 9.94 23.84
N GLU A 157 10.89 10.90 24.75
CA GLU A 157 11.46 10.69 26.09
C GLU A 157 10.65 9.69 26.94
N GLU A 158 9.33 9.59 26.72
CA GLU A 158 8.47 8.57 27.35
C GLU A 158 8.51 7.21 26.63
N GLY A 159 9.38 7.04 25.63
CA GLY A 159 9.62 5.77 24.94
C GLY A 159 8.83 5.57 23.64
N PHE A 160 8.12 6.60 23.16
CA PHE A 160 7.48 6.54 21.85
C PHE A 160 8.51 6.53 20.72
N TRP A 161 8.22 5.77 19.67
CA TRP A 161 9.00 5.79 18.43
C TRP A 161 8.14 6.29 17.26
N TYR A 162 8.81 6.74 16.19
CA TYR A 162 8.13 7.15 14.97
C TYR A 162 7.62 5.92 14.22
N HIS A 163 6.32 5.91 13.91
CA HIS A 163 5.73 4.88 13.07
C HIS A 163 5.66 5.33 11.61
N HIS A 164 5.02 6.48 11.37
CA HIS A 164 4.89 7.06 10.03
C HIS A 164 4.70 8.57 10.12
N ALA A 165 4.92 9.27 9.02
CA ALA A 165 4.63 10.69 8.89
C ALA A 165 3.93 10.93 7.55
N GLU A 166 3.01 11.88 7.56
CA GLU A 166 2.43 12.50 6.39
C GLU A 166 2.88 13.97 6.36
N GLU A 167 2.56 14.71 5.30
CA GLU A 167 2.95 16.12 5.16
C GLU A 167 2.50 17.00 6.34
N THR A 168 1.39 16.62 6.99
CA THR A 168 0.73 17.44 8.02
C THR A 168 0.83 16.88 9.42
N TYR A 169 1.31 15.65 9.62
CA TYR A 169 1.40 15.05 10.95
C TYR A 169 2.46 13.95 11.07
N LEU A 170 2.91 13.73 12.30
CA LEU A 170 3.71 12.59 12.72
C LEU A 170 2.85 11.63 13.55
N MET A 171 2.88 10.34 13.21
CA MET A 171 2.33 9.28 14.04
C MET A 171 3.43 8.64 14.86
N LEU A 172 3.31 8.74 16.18
CA LEU A 172 4.15 8.03 17.13
C LEU A 172 3.40 6.81 17.68
N ALA A 173 4.16 5.78 18.03
CA ALA A 173 3.65 4.57 18.62
C ALA A 173 4.45 4.20 19.87
N TYR A 174 3.78 3.58 20.83
CA TYR A 174 4.40 2.98 22.00
C TYR A 174 3.70 1.67 22.38
N TRP A 175 4.47 0.71 22.87
CA TRP A 175 3.98 -0.57 23.36
C TRP A 175 4.23 -0.65 24.86
N LEU A 176 3.15 -0.58 25.64
CA LEU A 176 3.20 -0.56 27.09
C LEU A 176 3.73 -1.87 27.72
N PRO A 177 3.39 -3.07 27.20
CA PRO A 177 3.89 -4.33 27.76
C PRO A 177 5.39 -4.54 27.48
N ALA A 178 6.08 -5.26 28.38
CA ALA A 178 7.48 -5.64 28.19
C ALA A 178 7.72 -6.73 27.10
N THR A 179 6.64 -7.30 26.57
CA THR A 179 6.69 -8.27 25.46
C THR A 179 7.03 -7.60 24.13
N THR A 180 7.48 -8.36 23.13
CA THR A 180 7.62 -7.87 21.75
C THR A 180 6.33 -7.22 21.25
N HIS A 181 6.43 -6.04 20.65
CA HIS A 181 5.27 -5.34 20.11
C HIS A 181 4.70 -6.08 18.90
N THR A 182 3.36 -6.07 18.78
CA THR A 182 2.65 -6.63 17.61
C THR A 182 1.95 -5.55 16.80
N LEU A 183 2.31 -4.28 17.00
CA LEU A 183 1.79 -3.18 16.20
C LEU A 183 2.14 -3.41 14.73
N PRO A 184 1.20 -3.21 13.79
CA PRO A 184 1.48 -3.29 12.37
C PRO A 184 2.67 -2.39 12.01
N VAL A 185 3.50 -2.83 11.07
CA VAL A 185 4.55 -1.97 10.53
C VAL A 185 3.96 -0.98 9.52
N ASN A 186 4.60 0.18 9.38
CA ASN A 186 4.25 1.15 8.36
C ASN A 186 4.43 0.60 6.93
N ALA A 187 3.82 1.26 5.94
CA ALA A 187 3.92 0.96 4.52
C ALA A 187 5.37 0.62 4.11
N THR A 188 5.53 -0.58 3.57
CA THR A 188 6.83 -1.18 3.24
C THR A 188 7.17 -1.11 1.76
N HIS A 189 6.15 -0.88 0.92
CA HIS A 189 6.27 -0.91 -0.53
C HIS A 189 5.79 0.40 -1.14
N ARG A 190 6.47 0.81 -2.21
CA ARG A 190 5.91 1.69 -3.23
C ARG A 190 5.26 0.84 -4.30
N VAL A 191 4.21 1.38 -4.91
CA VAL A 191 3.48 0.71 -5.99
C VAL A 191 3.67 1.51 -7.26
N GLY A 192 4.23 0.88 -8.29
CA GLY A 192 4.38 1.45 -9.61
C GLY A 192 3.61 0.66 -10.67
N VAL A 193 3.32 1.32 -11.78
CA VAL A 193 2.67 0.74 -12.95
C VAL A 193 3.49 1.02 -14.20
N GLY A 194 3.49 0.08 -15.14
CA GLY A 194 3.95 0.27 -16.50
C GLY A 194 2.86 -0.14 -17.48
N ALA A 195 2.65 0.70 -18.49
CA ALA A 195 1.56 0.53 -19.46
C ALA A 195 2.09 0.00 -20.78
N PHE A 196 1.72 -1.23 -21.12
CA PHE A 196 1.83 -1.75 -22.48
C PHE A 196 0.60 -1.31 -23.28
N VAL A 197 0.81 -0.43 -24.25
CA VAL A 197 -0.24 0.06 -25.15
C VAL A 197 0.23 -0.17 -26.57
N MET A 198 -0.57 -0.86 -27.37
CA MET A 198 -0.26 -1.18 -28.76
C MET A 198 -1.46 -0.83 -29.65
N ASN A 199 -1.19 -0.22 -30.80
CA ASN A 199 -2.22 0.07 -31.81
C ASN A 199 -2.35 -1.06 -32.85
N ASP A 200 -3.33 -0.95 -33.74
CA ASP A 200 -3.60 -1.97 -34.77
C ASP A 200 -2.47 -2.09 -35.83
N LYS A 201 -1.54 -1.13 -35.88
CA LYS A 201 -0.35 -1.14 -36.76
C LYS A 201 0.85 -1.85 -36.13
N ARG A 202 0.68 -2.47 -34.95
CA ARG A 202 1.76 -3.07 -34.15
C ARG A 202 2.82 -2.06 -33.69
N GLU A 203 2.40 -0.83 -33.45
CA GLU A 203 3.25 0.19 -32.83
C GLU A 203 2.93 0.27 -31.34
N VAL A 204 3.96 0.31 -30.50
CA VAL A 204 3.83 0.51 -29.06
C VAL A 204 3.92 1.99 -28.73
N LEU A 205 3.12 2.44 -27.75
CA LEU A 205 3.26 3.78 -27.21
C LEU A 205 4.53 3.86 -26.35
N ALA A 206 5.45 4.73 -26.74
CA ALA A 206 6.74 4.87 -26.08
C ALA A 206 7.06 6.33 -25.76
N VAL A 207 7.77 6.55 -24.66
CA VAL A 207 8.16 7.86 -24.15
C VAL A 207 9.67 7.93 -23.83
N GLN A 208 10.22 9.13 -23.85
CA GLN A 208 11.54 9.49 -23.32
C GLN A 208 11.40 10.51 -22.20
N GLU A 209 12.08 10.30 -21.08
CA GLU A 209 12.03 11.21 -19.92
C GLU A 209 13.00 12.39 -20.05
N LYS A 210 12.58 13.58 -19.62
CA LYS A 210 13.42 14.78 -19.47
C LYS A 210 14.33 14.75 -18.25
N SER A 211 14.11 13.82 -17.32
CA SER A 211 14.81 13.76 -16.04
C SER A 211 15.15 12.31 -15.64
N GLY A 212 15.89 12.14 -14.54
CA GLY A 212 16.30 10.83 -14.06
C GLY A 212 17.48 10.21 -14.83
N VAL A 213 17.68 8.91 -14.63
CA VAL A 213 18.87 8.17 -15.10
C VAL A 213 18.88 7.98 -16.62
N LEU A 214 17.72 8.06 -17.28
CA LEU A 214 17.59 7.88 -18.73
C LEU A 214 17.64 9.20 -19.52
N ARG A 215 17.70 10.35 -18.85
CA ARG A 215 17.74 11.67 -19.48
C ARG A 215 18.90 11.75 -20.49
N GLY A 216 18.58 12.16 -21.72
CA GLY A 216 19.58 12.40 -22.77
C GLY A 216 20.24 11.13 -23.33
N LEU A 217 19.80 9.93 -22.91
CA LEU A 217 20.32 8.67 -23.43
C LEU A 217 19.57 8.17 -24.69
N GLY A 218 18.51 8.86 -25.10
CA GLY A 218 17.68 8.47 -26.25
C GLY A 218 16.95 7.13 -26.06
N VAL A 219 16.78 6.67 -24.83
CA VAL A 219 16.13 5.39 -24.50
C VAL A 219 14.62 5.58 -24.49
N TRP A 220 13.92 4.86 -25.37
CA TRP A 220 12.47 4.77 -25.36
C TRP A 220 12.00 3.68 -24.42
N LYS A 221 11.01 4.00 -23.58
CA LYS A 221 10.38 3.06 -22.66
C LYS A 221 8.86 3.16 -22.74
N PHE A 222 8.18 2.18 -22.15
CA PHE A 222 6.74 2.27 -21.92
C PHE A 222 6.42 3.42 -20.95
N PRO A 223 5.21 4.02 -21.02
CA PRO A 223 4.72 4.92 -19.98
C PRO A 223 4.71 4.22 -18.62
N THR A 224 5.22 4.90 -17.58
CA THR A 224 5.38 4.30 -16.25
C THR A 224 5.21 5.32 -15.14
N GLY A 225 4.54 4.95 -14.06
CA GLY A 225 4.31 5.85 -12.94
C GLY A 225 4.12 5.18 -11.60
N VAL A 226 3.81 6.00 -10.59
CA VAL A 226 3.56 5.57 -9.21
C VAL A 226 2.06 5.67 -8.95
N VAL A 227 1.48 4.64 -8.36
CA VAL A 227 0.08 4.67 -7.93
C VAL A 227 -0.04 5.54 -6.70
N GLU A 228 -0.97 6.50 -6.71
CA GLU A 228 -1.16 7.45 -5.61
C GLU A 228 -1.83 6.80 -4.39
N PRO A 229 -1.67 7.36 -3.18
CA PRO A 229 -2.38 6.89 -1.99
C PRO A 229 -3.90 6.86 -2.21
N GLY A 230 -4.49 5.67 -2.12
CA GLY A 230 -5.94 5.48 -2.32
C GLY A 230 -6.38 5.31 -3.78
N GLU A 231 -5.44 5.32 -4.73
CA GLU A 231 -5.70 5.08 -6.15
C GLU A 231 -5.66 3.57 -6.48
N ASP A 232 -6.56 3.12 -7.36
CA ASP A 232 -6.56 1.74 -7.86
C ASP A 232 -5.54 1.56 -8.99
N ILE A 233 -4.88 0.39 -9.06
CA ILE A 233 -3.82 0.08 -10.04
C ILE A 233 -4.27 0.32 -11.50
N ASN A 234 -5.51 -0.07 -11.82
CA ASN A 234 -6.07 0.11 -13.16
C ASN A 234 -6.30 1.59 -13.50
N LEU A 235 -6.73 2.39 -12.52
CA LEU A 235 -6.94 3.82 -12.71
C LEU A 235 -5.61 4.57 -12.80
N GLY A 236 -4.65 4.21 -11.95
CA GLY A 236 -3.30 4.76 -12.02
C GLY A 236 -2.67 4.52 -13.38
N ALA A 237 -2.70 3.28 -13.91
CA ALA A 237 -2.15 2.98 -15.23
C ALA A 237 -2.77 3.82 -16.37
N VAL A 238 -4.10 4.02 -16.35
CA VAL A 238 -4.80 4.86 -17.34
C VAL A 238 -4.42 6.33 -17.19
N ARG A 239 -4.38 6.83 -15.95
CA ARG A 239 -3.96 8.20 -15.63
C ARG A 239 -2.54 8.46 -16.12
N GLU A 240 -1.60 7.54 -15.89
CA GLU A 240 -0.21 7.71 -16.32
C GLU A 240 -0.05 7.85 -17.82
N VAL A 241 -0.75 7.01 -18.60
CA VAL A 241 -0.71 7.13 -20.07
C VAL A 241 -1.29 8.48 -20.50
N LYS A 242 -2.41 8.89 -19.90
CA LYS A 242 -3.06 10.15 -20.24
C LYS A 242 -2.19 11.36 -19.90
N GLU A 243 -1.57 11.39 -18.73
CA GLU A 243 -0.68 12.46 -18.30
C GLU A 243 0.53 12.55 -19.24
N GLU A 244 1.27 11.46 -19.45
CA GLU A 244 2.54 11.51 -20.19
C GLU A 244 2.36 11.77 -21.69
N THR A 245 1.27 11.29 -22.29
CA THR A 245 1.12 11.22 -23.75
C THR A 245 -0.15 11.85 -24.30
N GLY A 246 -1.12 12.21 -23.47
CA GLY A 246 -2.43 12.70 -23.90
C GLY A 246 -3.37 11.62 -24.44
N ILE A 247 -2.92 10.37 -24.59
CA ILE A 247 -3.70 9.27 -25.14
C ILE A 247 -4.76 8.78 -24.15
N ASP A 248 -6.00 8.69 -24.61
CA ASP A 248 -7.08 8.04 -23.87
C ASP A 248 -6.95 6.54 -24.03
N THR A 249 -7.04 5.83 -22.92
CA THR A 249 -6.94 4.38 -22.88
C THR A 249 -7.98 3.80 -21.96
N GLU A 250 -8.25 2.53 -22.13
CA GLU A 250 -8.98 1.73 -21.18
C GLU A 250 -8.11 0.58 -20.66
N PHE A 251 -8.25 0.31 -19.36
CA PHE A 251 -7.56 -0.79 -18.73
C PHE A 251 -8.13 -2.14 -19.19
N VAL A 252 -7.25 -3.09 -19.52
CA VAL A 252 -7.65 -4.46 -19.88
C VAL A 252 -7.28 -5.44 -18.77
N GLU A 253 -5.99 -5.65 -18.50
CA GLU A 253 -5.50 -6.65 -17.54
C GLU A 253 -4.16 -6.24 -16.92
N VAL A 254 -3.88 -6.75 -15.72
CA VAL A 254 -2.50 -6.85 -15.22
C VAL A 254 -1.89 -8.10 -15.84
N LEU A 255 -0.79 -7.95 -16.58
CA LEU A 255 -0.09 -9.07 -17.23
C LEU A 255 0.93 -9.72 -16.31
N ALA A 256 1.65 -8.93 -15.53
CA ALA A 256 2.68 -9.40 -14.62
C ALA A 256 2.89 -8.38 -13.50
N PHE A 257 3.61 -8.78 -12.46
CA PHE A 257 4.18 -7.84 -11.52
C PHE A 257 5.58 -8.28 -11.10
N ARG A 258 6.40 -7.31 -10.71
CA ARG A 258 7.76 -7.52 -10.23
C ARG A 258 7.91 -6.95 -8.83
N GLN A 259 8.70 -7.61 -8.00
CA GLN A 259 9.19 -7.05 -6.75
C GLN A 259 10.68 -6.66 -6.87
N SER A 260 11.08 -5.56 -6.25
CA SER A 260 12.48 -5.29 -5.88
C SER A 260 12.59 -4.75 -4.47
N HIS A 261 13.76 -4.89 -3.88
CA HIS A 261 14.04 -4.42 -2.53
C HIS A 261 14.97 -3.22 -2.53
N LYS A 262 14.79 -2.33 -1.54
CA LYS A 262 15.66 -1.20 -1.23
C LYS A 262 15.92 -0.25 -2.41
N ALA A 263 14.90 -0.02 -3.23
CA ALA A 263 15.03 0.84 -4.41
C ALA A 263 14.75 2.31 -4.10
N PHE A 264 14.02 2.62 -3.02
CA PHE A 264 13.78 3.99 -2.57
C PHE A 264 13.68 4.08 -1.04
N PHE A 265 14.63 4.75 -0.39
CA PHE A 265 14.70 4.89 1.09
C PHE A 265 14.46 3.56 1.85
N ASP A 266 15.17 2.50 1.45
CA ASP A 266 15.05 1.14 1.98
C ASP A 266 13.66 0.48 1.84
N LYS A 267 12.70 1.12 1.17
CA LYS A 267 11.43 0.51 0.81
C LYS A 267 11.59 -0.41 -0.39
N SER A 268 10.71 -1.41 -0.46
CA SER A 268 10.58 -2.29 -1.62
C SER A 268 9.66 -1.65 -2.66
N ASP A 269 9.71 -2.14 -3.89
CA ASP A 269 8.81 -1.72 -4.97
C ASP A 269 8.02 -2.93 -5.46
N LEU A 270 6.72 -2.73 -5.68
CA LEU A 270 5.87 -3.59 -6.50
C LEU A 270 5.59 -2.85 -7.80
N PHE A 271 5.96 -3.43 -8.93
CA PHE A 271 5.76 -2.84 -10.25
C PHE A 271 4.81 -3.71 -11.06
N PHE A 272 3.63 -3.18 -11.38
CA PHE A 272 2.58 -3.86 -12.12
C PHE A 272 2.65 -3.52 -13.60
N VAL A 273 2.74 -4.56 -14.43
CA VAL A 273 2.70 -4.44 -15.89
C VAL A 273 1.25 -4.57 -16.32
N CYS A 274 0.69 -3.49 -16.85
CA CYS A 274 -0.70 -3.41 -17.27
C CYS A 274 -0.77 -3.35 -18.80
N ILE A 275 -1.72 -4.05 -19.40
CA ILE A 275 -2.09 -3.83 -20.80
C ILE A 275 -3.31 -2.94 -20.87
N LEU A 276 -3.24 -1.93 -21.73
CA LEU A 276 -4.32 -0.98 -21.96
C LEU A 276 -4.62 -0.92 -23.46
N ARG A 277 -5.90 -0.75 -23.79
CA ARG A 277 -6.35 -0.55 -25.17
C ARG A 277 -6.46 0.95 -25.46
N PRO A 278 -5.82 1.47 -26.53
CA PRO A 278 -5.95 2.87 -26.90
C PRO A 278 -7.34 3.18 -27.44
N LEU A 279 -7.85 4.36 -27.08
CA LEU A 279 -9.12 4.92 -27.53
C LEU A 279 -8.93 6.17 -28.40
N SER A 280 -7.74 6.78 -28.32
CA SER A 280 -7.28 7.86 -29.20
C SER A 280 -5.83 7.62 -29.63
N PHE A 281 -5.36 8.38 -30.62
CA PHE A 281 -4.04 8.15 -31.25
C PHE A 281 -3.20 9.42 -31.38
N ASP A 282 -3.79 10.60 -31.21
CA ASP A 282 -3.09 11.88 -31.29
C ASP A 282 -2.33 12.17 -30.01
N ILE A 283 -1.00 12.16 -30.10
CA ILE A 283 -0.11 12.34 -28.96
C ILE A 283 0.02 13.81 -28.62
N THR A 284 -0.23 14.15 -27.36
CA THR A 284 0.07 15.45 -26.75
C THR A 284 0.90 15.19 -25.50
N LYS A 285 2.22 15.27 -25.62
CA LYS A 285 3.14 14.94 -24.51
C LYS A 285 3.08 15.98 -23.39
N GLN A 286 3.31 15.53 -22.16
CA GLN A 286 3.50 16.44 -21.03
C GLN A 286 4.89 17.08 -21.05
N ASP A 287 4.96 18.36 -21.43
CA ASP A 287 6.22 19.08 -21.60
C ASP A 287 7.08 19.21 -20.33
N SER A 288 6.51 19.10 -19.14
CA SER A 288 7.31 19.18 -17.90
C SER A 288 8.20 17.96 -17.67
N GLU A 289 7.79 16.78 -18.15
CA GLU A 289 8.44 15.50 -17.79
C GLU A 289 8.89 14.69 -19.01
N ILE A 290 8.20 14.82 -20.15
CA ILE A 290 8.40 13.96 -21.32
C ILE A 290 9.11 14.73 -22.44
N GLU A 291 10.29 14.23 -22.82
CA GLU A 291 11.12 14.78 -23.88
C GLU A 291 10.45 14.53 -25.23
N ALA A 292 10.07 13.28 -25.47
CA ALA A 292 9.39 12.85 -26.68
C ALA A 292 8.44 11.68 -26.37
N ALA A 293 7.37 11.57 -27.15
CA ALA A 293 6.41 10.47 -27.12
C ALA A 293 6.02 10.11 -28.56
N GLN A 294 5.95 8.82 -28.87
CA GLN A 294 5.58 8.35 -30.21
C GLN A 294 4.92 6.97 -30.18
N TRP A 295 4.21 6.66 -31.26
CA TRP A 295 3.91 5.28 -31.66
C TRP A 295 5.15 4.73 -32.35
N MET A 296 5.80 3.73 -31.75
CA MET A 296 7.05 3.15 -32.22
C MET A 296 6.79 1.72 -32.73
N PRO A 297 7.21 1.35 -33.96
CA PRO A 297 7.12 -0.03 -34.43
C PRO A 297 7.71 -1.00 -33.41
N VAL A 298 6.98 -2.07 -33.09
CA VAL A 298 7.36 -2.96 -31.98
C VAL A 298 8.72 -3.62 -32.20
N GLU A 299 9.07 -3.91 -33.45
CA GLU A 299 10.37 -4.45 -33.85
C GLU A 299 11.50 -3.44 -33.60
N GLU A 300 11.26 -2.15 -33.86
CA GLU A 300 12.20 -1.07 -33.58
C GLU A 300 12.39 -0.88 -32.07
N PHE A 301 11.29 -0.86 -31.31
CA PHE A 301 11.33 -0.79 -29.85
C PHE A 301 12.12 -1.97 -29.27
N ALA A 302 11.88 -3.19 -29.77
CA ALA A 302 12.58 -4.40 -29.35
C ALA A 302 14.07 -4.34 -29.66
N ALA A 303 14.46 -3.79 -30.82
CA ALA A 303 15.84 -3.72 -31.28
C ALA A 303 16.72 -2.74 -30.47
N GLN A 304 16.13 -1.87 -29.65
CA GLN A 304 16.88 -0.94 -28.82
C GLN A 304 17.92 -1.68 -27.95
N PRO A 305 19.20 -1.24 -27.93
CA PRO A 305 20.25 -1.87 -27.12
C PRO A 305 19.89 -1.95 -25.63
N PHE A 306 19.14 -0.96 -25.12
CA PHE A 306 18.65 -0.97 -23.75
C PHE A 306 17.67 -2.13 -23.49
N VAL A 307 16.70 -2.35 -24.39
CA VAL A 307 15.71 -3.43 -24.26
C VAL A 307 16.38 -4.80 -24.36
N GLN A 308 17.36 -4.96 -25.25
CA GLN A 308 18.12 -6.21 -25.39
C GLN A 308 18.98 -6.53 -24.16
N LYS A 309 19.46 -5.50 -23.45
CA LYS A 309 20.33 -5.65 -22.27
C LYS A 309 19.56 -5.79 -20.95
N HIS A 310 18.35 -5.25 -20.87
CA HIS A 310 17.59 -5.16 -19.61
C HIS A 310 16.35 -6.05 -19.64
N GLU A 311 16.43 -7.18 -18.92
CA GLU A 311 15.43 -8.25 -18.91
C GLU A 311 14.01 -7.79 -18.58
N LEU A 312 13.84 -6.82 -17.68
CA LEU A 312 12.51 -6.34 -17.31
C LEU A 312 11.74 -5.77 -18.50
N VAL A 313 12.36 -4.89 -19.29
CA VAL A 313 11.68 -4.27 -20.43
C VAL A 313 11.44 -5.32 -21.53
N LYS A 314 12.39 -6.23 -21.71
CA LYS A 314 12.24 -7.39 -22.59
C LYS A 314 11.04 -8.26 -22.19
N TYR A 315 10.90 -8.62 -20.91
CA TYR A 315 9.77 -9.43 -20.44
C TYR A 315 8.44 -8.70 -20.49
N ILE A 316 8.41 -7.37 -20.27
CA ILE A 316 7.20 -6.56 -20.48
C ILE A 316 6.76 -6.65 -21.95
N LEU A 317 7.71 -6.52 -22.87
CA LEU A 317 7.43 -6.63 -24.30
C LEU A 317 6.93 -8.05 -24.66
N GLU A 318 7.63 -9.09 -24.19
CA GLU A 318 7.28 -10.48 -24.47
C GLU A 318 5.89 -10.87 -23.92
N VAL A 319 5.54 -10.46 -22.70
CA VAL A 319 4.22 -10.75 -22.12
C VAL A 319 3.11 -9.94 -22.81
N GLY A 320 3.39 -8.69 -23.20
CA GLY A 320 2.47 -7.87 -23.99
C GLY A 320 2.19 -8.50 -25.36
N LEU A 321 3.24 -8.92 -26.07
CA LEU A 321 3.10 -9.64 -27.34
C LEU A 321 2.42 -11.00 -27.16
N ALA A 322 2.68 -11.74 -26.09
CA ALA A 322 1.96 -12.98 -25.81
C ALA A 322 0.46 -12.73 -25.54
N LYS A 323 0.08 -11.57 -24.99
CA LYS A 323 -1.32 -11.19 -24.84
C LYS A 323 -1.97 -10.78 -26.16
N VAL A 324 -1.25 -10.10 -27.04
CA VAL A 324 -1.77 -9.64 -28.34
C VAL A 324 -1.84 -10.78 -29.36
N ASP A 325 -0.78 -11.59 -29.47
CA ASP A 325 -0.59 -12.56 -30.55
C ASP A 325 -0.94 -14.00 -30.14
N LYS A 326 -1.06 -14.27 -28.84
CA LYS A 326 -1.30 -15.62 -28.30
C LYS A 326 -2.44 -15.58 -27.28
N ASP A 327 -2.74 -16.72 -26.67
CA ASP A 327 -3.79 -16.85 -25.65
C ASP A 327 -3.27 -16.60 -24.22
N TYR A 328 -2.46 -15.54 -24.00
CA TYR A 328 -2.03 -15.19 -22.64
C TYR A 328 -3.20 -14.56 -21.86
N ALA A 329 -3.50 -15.07 -20.67
CA ALA A 329 -4.45 -14.44 -19.75
C ALA A 329 -3.72 -13.80 -18.58
N GLY A 330 -3.89 -12.50 -18.45
CA GLY A 330 -3.55 -11.76 -17.26
C GLY A 330 -4.68 -11.79 -16.24
N PHE A 331 -4.68 -10.77 -15.38
CA PHE A 331 -5.56 -10.64 -14.23
C PHE A 331 -6.49 -9.46 -14.46
N SER A 332 -7.79 -9.75 -14.64
CA SER A 332 -8.83 -8.74 -14.82
C SER A 332 -9.40 -8.30 -13.47
N PRO A 333 -9.73 -7.01 -13.27
CA PRO A 333 -10.36 -6.51 -12.06
C PRO A 333 -11.84 -6.93 -12.02
N ILE A 334 -12.26 -7.45 -10.88
CA ILE A 334 -13.65 -7.77 -10.58
C ILE A 334 -14.07 -7.04 -9.32
N LEU A 335 -15.20 -6.35 -9.40
CA LEU A 335 -15.69 -5.55 -8.30
C LEU A 335 -16.38 -6.45 -7.27
N ILE A 336 -15.80 -6.53 -6.07
CA ILE A 336 -16.34 -7.32 -4.96
C ILE A 336 -16.85 -6.41 -3.84
N LYS A 337 -17.78 -6.92 -3.03
CA LYS A 337 -18.27 -6.24 -1.82
C LYS A 337 -17.47 -6.71 -0.62
N SER A 338 -17.06 -5.79 0.24
CA SER A 338 -16.43 -6.13 1.52
C SER A 338 -17.44 -6.85 2.44
N ALA A 339 -16.95 -7.83 3.21
CA ALA A 339 -17.76 -8.47 4.25
C ALA A 339 -17.98 -7.58 5.49
N PHE A 340 -17.20 -6.50 5.62
CA PHE A 340 -17.16 -5.65 6.82
C PHE A 340 -17.62 -4.22 6.57
N THR A 341 -17.73 -3.79 5.31
CA THR A 341 -18.12 -2.42 4.93
C THR A 341 -18.97 -2.43 3.67
N ASP A 342 -19.74 -1.37 3.44
CA ASP A 342 -20.49 -1.18 2.18
C ASP A 342 -19.59 -0.81 0.99
N LYS A 343 -18.29 -0.69 1.21
CA LYS A 343 -17.33 -0.33 0.17
C LYS A 343 -17.11 -1.51 -0.78
N LYS A 344 -16.94 -1.16 -2.05
CA LYS A 344 -16.51 -2.09 -3.10
C LYS A 344 -14.99 -2.00 -3.26
N SER A 345 -14.38 -3.09 -3.70
CA SER A 345 -12.95 -3.15 -4.01
C SER A 345 -12.71 -4.00 -5.25
N PHE A 346 -11.61 -3.76 -5.96
CA PHE A 346 -11.21 -4.59 -7.09
C PHE A 346 -10.45 -5.83 -6.62
N PHE A 347 -10.84 -6.98 -7.17
CA PHE A 347 -10.13 -8.25 -7.04
C PHE A 347 -9.59 -8.65 -8.41
N TYR A 348 -8.26 -8.69 -8.54
CA TYR A 348 -7.59 -9.01 -9.80
C TYR A 348 -7.36 -10.51 -9.90
N MET A 349 -7.91 -11.15 -10.92
CA MET A 349 -7.73 -12.59 -11.13
C MET A 349 -7.80 -12.99 -12.60
N ASN A 350 -7.20 -14.13 -12.93
CA ASN A 350 -7.40 -14.77 -14.23
C ASN A 350 -8.83 -15.32 -14.29
N ARG A 351 -9.72 -14.51 -14.87
CA ARG A 351 -11.14 -14.82 -15.01
C ARG A 351 -11.39 -15.95 -16.00
N ARG A 352 -10.65 -15.97 -17.10
CA ARG A 352 -10.81 -16.96 -18.17
C ARG A 352 -10.65 -18.38 -17.65
N ASP A 353 -9.59 -18.64 -16.89
CA ASP A 353 -9.28 -19.99 -16.43
C ASP A 353 -10.20 -20.40 -15.27
N LEU A 354 -10.68 -19.44 -14.48
CA LEU A 354 -11.75 -19.68 -13.50
C LEU A 354 -13.07 -20.07 -14.18
N ASP A 355 -13.48 -19.34 -15.22
CA ASP A 355 -14.71 -19.61 -15.97
C ASP A 355 -14.64 -21.01 -16.63
N LYS A 356 -13.51 -21.34 -17.28
CA LYS A 356 -13.26 -22.69 -17.84
C LYS A 356 -13.34 -23.80 -16.78
N ALA A 357 -12.77 -23.58 -15.60
CA ALA A 357 -12.85 -24.54 -14.50
C ALA A 357 -14.31 -24.75 -14.05
N SER A 358 -15.11 -23.68 -13.99
CA SER A 358 -16.52 -23.75 -13.59
C SER A 358 -17.39 -24.51 -14.61
N GLU A 359 -17.15 -24.30 -15.91
CA GLU A 359 -17.86 -25.00 -16.99
C GLU A 359 -17.58 -26.52 -16.96
N SER A 360 -16.32 -26.92 -16.72
CA SER A 360 -15.93 -28.33 -16.63
C SER A 360 -16.66 -29.08 -15.50
N SER A 361 -16.94 -28.41 -14.38
CA SER A 361 -17.66 -28.98 -13.23
C SER A 361 -19.18 -29.15 -13.48
N SER A 362 -19.75 -28.32 -14.36
CA SER A 362 -21.18 -28.38 -14.72
C SER A 362 -21.49 -29.54 -15.66
N THR A 363 -20.52 -29.96 -16.48
CA THR A 363 -20.65 -31.07 -17.43
C THR A 363 -20.60 -32.44 -16.75
N GLN A 364 -19.81 -32.59 -15.68
CA GLN A 364 -19.76 -33.84 -14.89
C GLN A 364 -21.08 -34.14 -14.15
N LYS A 365 -21.87 -33.12 -13.77
CA LYS A 365 -23.17 -33.31 -13.12
C LYS A 365 -24.31 -33.77 -14.04
N LYS A 366 -24.12 -33.76 -15.37
CA LYS A 366 -25.15 -34.21 -16.33
C LYS A 366 -25.04 -35.69 -16.72
N THR A 367 -24.00 -36.40 -16.28
CA THR A 367 -23.75 -37.81 -16.68
C THR A 367 -24.16 -38.88 -15.66
N GLU A 368 -24.65 -38.53 -14.47
CA GLU A 368 -25.21 -39.50 -13.53
C GLU A 368 -26.72 -39.66 -13.75
N LYS A 369 -27.10 -40.53 -14.70
CA LYS A 369 -28.43 -41.16 -14.70
C LYS A 369 -28.38 -42.38 -13.77
N PRO A 370 -29.39 -42.62 -12.92
CA PRO A 370 -29.38 -43.74 -12.00
C PRO A 370 -29.67 -45.04 -12.76
N LEU A 371 -28.72 -45.99 -12.72
CA LEU A 371 -28.97 -47.36 -13.14
C LEU A 371 -29.71 -48.08 -12.00
N PHE A 372 -31.03 -48.18 -12.15
CA PHE A 372 -31.90 -48.97 -11.28
C PHE A 372 -31.74 -50.47 -11.62
N MET A 373 -31.53 -51.27 -10.57
CA MET A 373 -32.03 -52.65 -10.34
C MET A 373 -31.96 -53.69 -11.48
N GLU A 374 -31.18 -54.76 -11.24
CA GLU A 374 -31.68 -56.12 -11.47
C GLU A 374 -31.01 -57.15 -10.52
N LYS A 375 -31.86 -57.84 -9.72
CA LYS A 375 -31.84 -59.25 -9.24
C LYS A 375 -30.48 -59.85 -8.85
N LEU A 376 -30.27 -60.33 -7.61
CA LEU A 376 -31.00 -61.38 -6.88
C LEU A 376 -30.65 -61.28 -5.38
#